data_AF-A0A8T5NTE7-F1
#
_entry.id   AF-A0A8T5NTE7-F1
#
_cell.length_a   1.000
_cell.length_b   1.000
_cell.length_c   1.000
_cell.angle_alpha   90.00
_cell.angle_beta   90.00
_cell.angle_gamma   90.00
#
_symmetry.space_group_name_H-M   'P 1'
#
loop_
_entity.id
_entity.type
_entity.pdbx_description
1 polymer ?
#
loop_
_entity_poly.entity_id
_entity_poly.type
_entity_poly.pdbx_seq_one_letter_code
_entity_poly.pdbx_strand_id
1 'polypeptide(L)'
;MREILFRPNKELIKLLCDKENIPILEHIIERDGKEFERLKQLKEKGLINLGEKVRKKEFKDICYEIKAEVDGLLDIQNTILPKTKQRTFFSNDLGLFLAYIATPALIKSGRLSDVLFMGLAITMVKLSMYNSSYHYIFKRIKITKQDKYLTKIIFAHEYTHFLQHKILNCDFQKHKMFTEGHAIGVEKTLVNLCSEPEQKDNFLYSELKQRFSGLKQAYYSLCDRLNVKCHESLLNIDKPFGNKLKRFFKRGSFLYHDAGNALFQIYEEIHGKDIYKQILQA
;
A
#
# COMPACT_ATOMS: atom_id res chain seq x y z
N MET A 1 5.35 9.20 -19.48
CA MET A 1 4.71 8.98 -18.17
C MET A 1 5.72 8.90 -17.01
N ARG A 2 6.79 8.09 -17.13
CA ARG A 2 7.84 7.95 -16.09
C ARG A 2 8.38 9.29 -15.57
N GLU A 3 8.77 10.23 -16.43
CA GLU A 3 9.31 11.55 -16.01
C GLU A 3 8.34 12.40 -15.18
N ILE A 4 7.04 12.15 -15.30
CA ILE A 4 6.00 12.90 -14.59
C ILE A 4 5.75 12.26 -13.22
N LEU A 5 5.60 10.94 -13.18
CA LEU A 5 5.20 10.22 -11.96
C LEU A 5 6.40 9.77 -11.11
N PHE A 6 7.58 9.59 -11.69
CA PHE A 6 8.81 9.29 -10.95
C PHE A 6 9.47 10.56 -10.43
N ARG A 7 8.75 11.30 -9.60
CA ARG A 7 9.21 12.54 -8.97
C ARG A 7 9.18 12.43 -7.45
N PRO A 8 9.98 13.25 -6.73
CA PRO A 8 9.89 13.32 -5.28
C PRO A 8 8.46 13.64 -4.82
N ASN A 9 8.07 13.15 -3.64
CA ASN A 9 6.71 13.31 -3.10
C ASN A 9 6.18 14.76 -3.16
N LYS A 10 7.03 15.77 -2.94
CA LYS A 10 6.63 17.19 -2.96
C LYS A 10 6.12 17.64 -4.33
N GLU A 11 6.69 17.11 -5.41
CA GLU A 11 6.30 17.46 -6.78
C GLU A 11 5.01 16.73 -7.19
N LEU A 12 4.88 15.46 -6.81
CA LEU A 12 3.64 14.70 -7.04
C LEU A 12 2.45 15.28 -6.28
N ILE A 13 2.69 15.81 -5.08
CA ILE A 13 1.68 16.56 -4.34
C ILE A 13 1.23 17.80 -5.11
N LYS A 14 2.14 18.52 -5.78
CA LYS A 14 1.75 19.68 -6.61
C LYS A 14 0.84 19.24 -7.77
N LEU A 15 1.18 18.13 -8.42
CA LEU A 15 0.35 17.56 -9.50
C LEU A 15 -1.03 17.14 -8.99
N LEU A 16 -1.10 16.48 -7.82
CA LEU A 16 -2.37 16.11 -7.20
C LEU A 16 -3.20 17.34 -6.81
N CYS A 17 -2.54 18.43 -6.40
CA CYS A 17 -3.16 19.70 -6.01
C CYS A 17 -3.64 20.57 -7.18
N ASP A 18 -3.84 20.02 -8.37
CA ASP A 18 -4.62 20.69 -9.42
C ASP A 18 -6.11 20.67 -9.08
N LYS A 19 -6.81 21.80 -9.27
CA LYS A 19 -8.27 21.87 -9.07
C LYS A 19 -9.03 21.02 -10.08
N GLU A 20 -8.47 20.81 -11.27
CA GLU A 20 -9.08 19.97 -12.31
C GLU A 20 -9.14 18.48 -11.89
N ASN A 21 -8.32 18.07 -10.92
CA ASN A 21 -8.35 16.71 -10.38
C ASN A 21 -9.55 16.45 -9.46
N ILE A 22 -10.16 17.49 -8.88
CA ILE A 22 -11.24 17.32 -7.90
C ILE A 22 -12.44 16.60 -8.53
N PRO A 23 -13.03 17.06 -9.66
CA PRO A 23 -14.15 16.36 -10.28
C PRO A 23 -13.84 14.91 -10.68
N ILE A 24 -12.60 14.63 -11.11
CA ILE A 24 -12.16 13.28 -11.48
C ILE A 24 -12.16 12.38 -10.24
N LEU A 25 -11.58 12.86 -9.13
CA LEU A 25 -11.53 12.11 -7.88
C LEU A 25 -12.94 11.89 -7.29
N GLU A 26 -13.84 12.86 -7.43
CA GLU A 26 -15.24 12.72 -7.03
C GLU A 26 -15.95 11.61 -7.83
N HIS A 27 -15.78 11.61 -9.15
CA HIS A 27 -16.32 10.57 -10.02
C HIS A 27 -15.80 9.17 -9.62
N ILE A 28 -14.50 9.05 -9.38
CA ILE A 28 -13.87 7.80 -8.93
C ILE A 28 -14.47 7.34 -7.59
N ILE A 29 -14.58 8.25 -6.61
CA ILE A 29 -15.12 7.92 -5.29
C ILE A 29 -16.59 7.50 -5.37
N GLU A 30 -17.38 8.15 -6.22
CA GLU A 30 -18.79 7.80 -6.41
C GLU A 30 -18.94 6.41 -7.04
N ARG A 31 -18.22 6.15 -8.14
CA ARG A 31 -18.20 4.85 -8.83
C ARG A 31 -17.79 3.73 -7.88
N ASP A 32 -16.64 3.90 -7.23
CA ASP A 32 -16.06 2.87 -6.38
C ASP A 32 -16.87 2.71 -5.08
N GLY A 33 -17.58 3.75 -4.63
CA GLY A 33 -18.50 3.68 -3.52
C GLY A 33 -19.75 2.86 -3.80
N LYS A 34 -20.38 3.07 -4.96
CA LYS A 34 -21.53 2.24 -5.39
C LYS A 34 -21.14 0.77 -5.48
N GLU A 35 -19.98 0.49 -6.07
CA GLU A 35 -19.47 -0.86 -6.21
C GLU A 35 -19.11 -1.49 -4.85
N PHE A 36 -18.49 -0.72 -3.96
CA PHE A 36 -18.17 -1.21 -2.62
C PHE A 36 -19.42 -1.55 -1.80
N GLU A 37 -20.48 -0.73 -1.86
CA GLU A 37 -21.75 -1.02 -1.18
C GLU A 37 -22.44 -2.27 -1.78
N ARG A 38 -22.42 -2.45 -3.11
CA ARG A 38 -22.89 -3.69 -3.76
C ARG A 38 -22.17 -4.92 -3.18
N LEU A 39 -20.84 -4.88 -3.13
CA LEU A 39 -20.01 -5.99 -2.65
C LEU A 39 -20.19 -6.24 -1.15
N LYS A 40 -20.40 -5.19 -0.35
CA LYS A 40 -20.72 -5.31 1.08
C LYS A 40 -22.04 -6.06 1.30
N GLN A 41 -23.09 -5.73 0.53
CA GLN A 41 -24.36 -6.46 0.57
C GLN A 41 -24.21 -7.93 0.16
N LEU A 42 -23.39 -8.22 -0.87
CA LEU A 42 -23.07 -9.60 -1.25
C LEU A 42 -22.33 -10.33 -0.13
N LYS A 43 -21.41 -9.65 0.57
CA LYS A 43 -20.69 -10.21 1.71
C LYS A 43 -21.62 -10.53 2.87
N GLU A 44 -22.57 -9.66 3.18
CA GLU A 44 -23.58 -9.87 4.22
C GLU A 44 -24.51 -11.05 3.89
N LYS A 45 -24.80 -11.27 2.60
CA LYS A 45 -25.54 -12.44 2.10
C LYS A 45 -24.70 -13.72 2.03
N GLY A 46 -23.41 -13.67 2.37
CA GLY A 46 -22.50 -14.82 2.31
C GLY A 46 -22.02 -15.21 0.90
N LEU A 47 -22.28 -14.38 -0.11
CA LEU A 47 -21.91 -14.62 -1.51
C LEU A 47 -20.45 -14.25 -1.83
N ILE A 48 -19.81 -13.48 -0.94
CA ILE A 48 -18.37 -13.17 -1.03
C ILE A 48 -17.57 -14.13 -0.12
N ASN A 49 -16.85 -15.06 -0.74
CA ASN A 49 -15.94 -15.99 -0.10
C ASN A 49 -14.48 -15.60 -0.36
N LEU A 50 -13.76 -15.17 0.68
CA LEU A 50 -12.37 -14.73 0.54
C LEU A 50 -11.36 -15.87 0.28
N GLY A 51 -11.86 -17.10 0.21
CA GLY A 51 -11.09 -18.31 0.02
C GLY A 51 -10.55 -18.86 1.35
N GLU A 52 -10.03 -20.07 1.30
CA GLU A 52 -9.37 -20.67 2.46
C GLU A 52 -8.06 -19.94 2.81
N LYS A 53 -7.59 -20.14 4.03
CA LYS A 53 -6.27 -19.68 4.45
C LYS A 53 -5.20 -20.38 3.65
N VAL A 54 -4.28 -19.60 3.08
CA VAL A 54 -3.21 -20.12 2.23
C VAL A 54 -2.27 -21.02 3.02
N ARG A 55 -2.09 -22.26 2.56
CA ARG A 55 -1.08 -23.16 3.15
C ARG A 55 0.31 -22.75 2.69
N LYS A 56 1.33 -23.04 3.51
CA LYS A 56 2.73 -22.71 3.19
C LYS A 56 3.20 -23.27 1.84
N LYS A 57 2.73 -24.46 1.44
CA LYS A 57 3.09 -25.07 0.15
C LYS A 57 2.47 -24.29 -1.02
N GLU A 58 1.17 -24.00 -0.94
CA GLU A 58 0.40 -23.24 -1.93
C GLU A 58 0.89 -21.80 -2.10
N PHE A 59 1.43 -21.20 -1.04
CA PHE A 59 1.96 -19.84 -1.11
C PHE A 59 3.01 -19.68 -2.21
N LYS A 60 3.87 -20.68 -2.40
CA LYS A 60 4.91 -20.63 -3.44
C LYS A 60 4.30 -20.58 -4.83
N ASP A 61 3.24 -21.35 -5.06
CA ASP A 61 2.55 -21.42 -6.35
C ASP A 61 1.83 -20.09 -6.64
N ILE A 62 1.17 -19.52 -5.63
CA ILE A 62 0.58 -18.17 -5.71
C ILE A 62 1.64 -17.12 -6.06
N CYS A 63 2.84 -17.19 -5.46
CA CYS A 63 3.91 -16.26 -5.80
C CYS A 63 4.31 -16.35 -7.27
N TYR A 64 4.40 -17.56 -7.86
CA TYR A 64 4.73 -17.72 -9.27
C TYR A 64 3.61 -17.26 -10.20
N GLU A 65 2.36 -17.59 -9.86
CA GLU A 65 1.18 -17.15 -10.59
C GLU A 65 1.13 -15.61 -10.67
N ILE A 66 1.12 -14.94 -9.52
CA ILE A 66 1.04 -13.48 -9.47
C ILE A 66 2.27 -12.81 -10.07
N LYS A 67 3.46 -13.41 -9.93
CA LYS A 67 4.66 -12.92 -10.61
C LYS A 67 4.45 -12.89 -12.13
N ALA A 68 3.94 -13.98 -12.72
CA ALA A 68 3.70 -14.05 -14.15
C ALA A 68 2.67 -13.01 -14.60
N GLU A 69 1.60 -12.82 -13.83
CA GLU A 69 0.59 -11.80 -14.12
C GLU A 69 1.14 -10.37 -14.03
N VAL A 70 1.90 -10.05 -12.98
CA VAL A 70 2.53 -8.73 -12.79
C VAL A 70 3.58 -8.46 -13.87
N ASP A 71 4.44 -9.44 -14.17
CA ASP A 71 5.44 -9.32 -15.23
C ASP A 71 4.78 -9.10 -16.60
N GLY A 72 3.70 -9.83 -16.90
CA GLY A 72 2.95 -9.67 -18.13
C GLY A 72 2.28 -8.29 -18.22
N LEU A 73 1.65 -7.84 -17.14
CA LEU A 73 1.01 -6.52 -17.04
C LEU A 73 2.02 -5.39 -17.25
N LEU A 74 3.18 -5.48 -16.62
CA LEU A 74 4.21 -4.45 -16.66
C LEU A 74 5.16 -4.63 -17.87
N ASP A 75 4.96 -5.69 -18.66
CA ASP A 75 5.76 -6.10 -19.81
C ASP A 75 7.26 -6.13 -19.46
N ILE A 76 7.57 -6.91 -18.43
CA ILE A 76 8.91 -7.14 -17.90
C ILE A 76 9.27 -8.61 -18.08
N GLN A 77 10.51 -8.86 -18.48
CA GLN A 77 11.02 -10.21 -18.70
C GLN A 77 12.21 -10.51 -17.79
N ASN A 78 12.53 -11.80 -17.62
CA ASN A 78 13.73 -12.28 -16.93
C ASN A 78 13.88 -11.81 -15.47
N THR A 79 12.78 -11.48 -14.79
CA THR A 79 12.77 -11.18 -13.36
C THR A 79 12.83 -12.46 -12.54
N ILE A 80 13.55 -12.40 -11.42
CA ILE A 80 13.58 -13.48 -10.43
C ILE A 80 12.60 -13.16 -9.32
N LEU A 81 12.02 -14.19 -8.70
CA LEU A 81 11.31 -13.99 -7.45
C LEU A 81 12.27 -13.49 -6.37
N PRO A 82 11.85 -12.50 -5.56
CA PRO A 82 12.60 -12.11 -4.37
C PRO A 82 12.75 -13.30 -3.42
N LYS A 83 13.93 -13.41 -2.78
CA LYS A 83 14.17 -14.45 -1.77
C LYS A 83 13.25 -14.24 -0.57
N THR A 84 12.23 -15.08 -0.42
CA THR A 84 11.33 -15.03 0.74
C THR A 84 12.02 -15.66 1.95
N LYS A 85 12.40 -14.86 2.96
CA LYS A 85 12.74 -15.40 4.29
C LYS A 85 11.46 -15.44 5.13
N GLN A 86 10.94 -16.64 5.39
CA GLN A 86 9.90 -16.79 6.40
C GLN A 86 10.51 -16.46 7.77
N ARG A 87 10.05 -15.38 8.41
CA ARG A 87 10.38 -15.13 9.81
C ARG A 87 9.56 -16.06 10.68
N THR A 88 10.24 -16.88 11.49
CA THR A 88 9.68 -17.32 12.76
C THR A 88 9.61 -16.11 13.70
N PHE A 89 8.59 -16.08 14.55
CA PHE A 89 8.23 -14.98 15.47
C PHE A 89 9.42 -14.46 16.33
N PHE A 90 10.48 -15.25 16.45
CA PHE A 90 11.58 -15.05 17.39
C PHE A 90 12.75 -14.18 16.88
N SER A 91 12.86 -13.87 15.60
CA SER A 91 14.17 -13.42 15.06
C SER A 91 14.48 -11.92 15.18
N ASN A 92 13.51 -11.03 15.43
CA ASN A 92 13.78 -9.57 15.39
C ASN A 92 12.97 -8.75 16.38
N ASP A 93 11.73 -9.14 16.68
CA ASP A 93 10.92 -8.41 17.66
C ASP A 93 11.41 -8.69 19.10
N LEU A 94 12.04 -9.84 19.35
CA LEU A 94 12.65 -10.15 20.65
C LEU A 94 13.84 -9.23 20.96
N GLY A 95 14.69 -8.92 19.98
CA GLY A 95 15.82 -8.00 20.19
C GLY A 95 15.36 -6.57 20.50
N LEU A 96 14.32 -6.09 19.79
CA LEU A 96 13.68 -4.80 20.05
C LEU A 96 12.95 -4.77 21.40
N PHE A 97 12.26 -5.86 21.76
CA PHE A 97 11.58 -6.03 23.03
C PHE A 97 12.56 -6.08 24.20
N LEU A 98 13.66 -6.84 24.07
CA LEU A 98 14.72 -6.90 25.06
C LEU A 98 15.45 -5.56 25.20
N ALA A 99 15.72 -4.87 24.09
CA ALA A 99 16.26 -3.51 24.13
C ALA A 99 15.31 -2.55 24.87
N TYR A 100 14.01 -2.59 24.56
CA TYR A 100 12.99 -1.75 25.19
C TYR A 100 12.85 -2.01 26.69
N ILE A 101 12.93 -3.27 27.13
CA ILE A 101 12.90 -3.65 28.55
C ILE A 101 14.20 -3.29 29.28
N ALA A 102 15.35 -3.39 28.61
CA ALA A 102 16.64 -3.03 29.20
C ALA A 102 16.85 -1.52 29.34
N THR A 103 16.12 -0.70 28.56
CA THR A 103 16.32 0.75 28.49
C THR A 103 16.09 1.47 29.83
N PRO A 104 15.01 1.21 30.59
CA PRO A 104 14.79 1.85 31.89
C PRO A 104 15.82 1.44 32.96
N ALA A 105 16.37 0.23 32.87
CA ALA A 105 17.37 -0.27 33.81
C ALA A 105 18.74 0.39 33.59
N LEU A 106 19.13 0.59 32.33
CA LEU A 106 20.39 1.24 31.94
C LEU A 106 20.37 2.76 32.20
N ILE A 107 19.22 3.43 32.06
CA ILE A 107 19.11 4.87 32.37
C ILE A 107 19.33 5.14 33.88
N LYS A 108 18.89 4.21 34.74
CA LYS A 108 19.05 4.35 36.20
C LYS A 108 20.49 4.22 36.70
N SER A 109 21.40 3.63 35.91
CA SER A 109 22.80 3.43 36.34
C SER A 109 23.64 4.71 36.27
N GLY A 110 23.22 5.70 35.47
CA GLY A 110 23.94 6.97 35.26
C GLY A 110 25.30 6.85 34.58
N ARG A 111 25.69 5.66 34.09
CA ARG A 111 27.02 5.45 33.50
C ARG A 111 27.04 5.89 32.03
N LEU A 112 28.04 6.70 31.67
CA LEU A 112 28.23 7.18 30.30
C LEU A 112 28.37 6.04 29.27
N SER A 113 28.97 4.90 29.68
CA SER A 113 29.05 3.67 28.88
C SER A 113 27.68 3.16 28.43
N ASP A 114 26.66 3.31 29.27
CA ASP A 114 25.34 2.73 29.07
C ASP A 114 24.54 3.59 28.09
N VAL A 115 24.73 4.91 28.13
CA VAL A 115 24.19 5.87 27.16
C VAL A 115 24.82 5.65 25.77
N LEU A 116 26.15 5.45 25.71
CA LEU A 116 26.84 5.17 24.45
C LEU A 116 26.42 3.83 23.84
N PHE A 117 26.29 2.78 24.66
CA PHE A 117 25.81 1.47 24.22
C PHE A 117 24.38 1.56 23.67
N MET A 118 23.51 2.33 24.31
CA MET A 118 22.14 2.58 23.84
C MET A 118 22.11 3.35 22.52
N GLY A 119 22.93 4.40 22.38
CA GLY A 119 23.08 5.13 21.12
C GLY A 119 23.55 4.23 19.98
N LEU A 120 24.51 3.33 20.26
CA LEU A 120 24.99 2.34 19.30
C LEU A 120 23.92 1.30 18.95
N ALA A 121 23.18 0.80 19.93
CA ALA A 121 22.09 -0.16 19.72
C ALA A 121 20.95 0.43 18.89
N ILE A 122 20.52 1.67 19.18
CA ILE A 122 19.51 2.39 18.37
C ILE A 122 20.05 2.63 16.96
N THR A 123 21.32 2.99 16.82
CA THR A 123 21.96 3.21 15.51
C THR A 123 22.06 1.91 14.72
N MET A 124 22.44 0.80 15.35
CA MET A 124 22.45 -0.53 14.74
C MET A 124 21.04 -1.01 14.38
N VAL A 125 20.01 -0.70 15.19
CA VAL A 125 18.61 -0.96 14.84
C VAL A 125 18.20 -0.11 13.65
N LYS A 126 18.54 1.19 13.62
CA LYS A 126 18.28 2.06 12.46
C LYS A 126 19.01 1.60 11.21
N LEU A 127 20.29 1.21 11.30
CA LEU A 127 21.09 0.67 10.19
C LEU A 127 20.56 -0.68 9.73
N SER A 128 20.16 -1.55 10.66
CA SER A 128 19.47 -2.81 10.37
C SER A 128 18.15 -2.55 9.66
N MET A 129 17.35 -1.58 10.12
CA MET A 129 16.10 -1.19 9.48
C MET A 129 16.35 -0.61 8.08
N TYR A 130 17.36 0.26 7.93
CA TYR A 130 17.76 0.90 6.68
C TYR A 130 18.27 -0.12 5.64
N ASN A 131 19.21 -0.98 6.03
CA ASN A 131 19.70 -2.08 5.19
C ASN A 131 18.63 -3.15 4.95
N SER A 132 17.66 -3.31 5.87
CA SER A 132 16.56 -4.26 5.68
C SER A 132 15.43 -3.74 4.81
N SER A 133 15.49 -2.52 4.27
CA SER A 133 14.53 -2.05 3.26
C SER A 133 14.38 -3.05 2.10
N TYR A 134 15.46 -3.81 1.80
CA TYR A 134 15.49 -4.92 0.84
C TYR A 134 14.92 -6.25 1.36
N HIS A 135 14.97 -6.49 2.68
CA HIS A 135 14.43 -7.67 3.38
C HIS A 135 12.99 -7.49 3.85
N TYR A 136 12.39 -6.31 3.63
CA TYR A 136 11.08 -5.92 4.18
C TYR A 136 9.89 -6.37 3.33
N ILE A 137 10.09 -6.62 2.04
CA ILE A 137 9.03 -6.91 1.05
C ILE A 137 8.17 -8.12 1.45
N PHE A 138 8.74 -9.08 2.20
CA PHE A 138 7.99 -10.26 2.70
C PHE A 138 7.79 -10.27 4.22
N LYS A 139 8.22 -9.24 4.96
CA LYS A 139 7.97 -9.17 6.41
C LYS A 139 6.48 -9.03 6.74
N ARG A 140 5.64 -8.59 5.78
CA ARG A 140 4.21 -8.33 5.97
C ARG A 140 3.28 -9.51 5.68
N ILE A 141 3.69 -10.46 4.85
CA ILE A 141 2.84 -11.62 4.54
C ILE A 141 2.96 -12.64 5.67
N LYS A 142 2.13 -12.49 6.70
CA LYS A 142 1.90 -13.56 7.68
C LYS A 142 1.03 -14.63 7.01
N ILE A 143 1.69 -15.50 6.24
CA ILE A 143 1.09 -16.56 5.41
C ILE A 143 0.04 -17.38 6.18
N THR A 144 0.22 -17.57 7.50
CA THR A 144 -0.63 -18.45 8.30
C THR A 144 -2.02 -17.90 8.65
N LYS A 145 -2.35 -16.64 8.31
CA LYS A 145 -3.62 -16.02 8.74
C LYS A 145 -4.42 -15.31 7.65
N GLN A 146 -3.95 -15.30 6.40
CA GLN A 146 -4.58 -14.52 5.34
C GLN A 146 -5.33 -15.43 4.37
N ASP A 147 -6.49 -14.94 3.93
CA ASP A 147 -7.31 -15.60 2.93
C ASP A 147 -6.63 -15.56 1.55
N LYS A 148 -6.93 -16.52 0.68
CA LYS A 148 -6.27 -16.71 -0.61
C LYS A 148 -6.25 -15.46 -1.48
N TYR A 149 -7.40 -14.81 -1.70
CA TYR A 149 -7.49 -13.65 -2.59
C TYR A 149 -6.77 -12.43 -2.03
N LEU A 150 -6.86 -12.23 -0.70
CA LEU A 150 -6.10 -11.19 -0.02
C LEU A 150 -4.58 -11.42 -0.15
N THR A 151 -4.13 -12.67 -0.05
CA THR A 151 -2.71 -13.02 -0.17
C THR A 151 -2.18 -12.68 -1.57
N LYS A 152 -2.97 -12.93 -2.62
CA LYS A 152 -2.64 -12.58 -4.00
C LYS A 152 -2.46 -11.06 -4.19
N ILE A 153 -3.41 -10.26 -3.69
CA ILE A 153 -3.35 -8.78 -3.73
C ILE A 153 -2.11 -8.26 -3.01
N ILE A 154 -1.87 -8.71 -1.76
CA ILE A 154 -0.71 -8.27 -0.98
C ILE A 154 0.59 -8.67 -1.69
N PHE A 155 0.66 -9.88 -2.26
CA PHE A 155 1.86 -10.30 -2.98
C PHE A 155 2.10 -9.45 -4.22
N ALA A 156 1.07 -9.11 -4.99
CA ALA A 156 1.18 -8.23 -6.15
C ALA A 156 1.74 -6.85 -5.78
N HIS A 157 1.21 -6.24 -4.71
CA HIS A 157 1.68 -4.97 -4.17
C HIS A 157 3.18 -5.01 -3.86
N GLU A 158 3.57 -5.98 -3.04
CA GLU A 158 4.94 -6.14 -2.56
C GLU A 158 5.90 -6.53 -3.70
N TYR A 159 5.45 -7.35 -4.65
CA TYR A 159 6.24 -7.68 -5.83
C TYR A 159 6.44 -6.46 -6.74
N THR A 160 5.45 -5.59 -6.87
CA THR A 160 5.59 -4.32 -7.61
C THR A 160 6.64 -3.42 -6.95
N HIS A 161 6.66 -3.32 -5.63
CA HIS A 161 7.74 -2.63 -4.91
C HIS A 161 9.12 -3.24 -5.19
N PHE A 162 9.22 -4.56 -5.22
CA PHE A 162 10.47 -5.24 -5.59
C PHE A 162 10.94 -4.82 -6.98
N LEU A 163 10.04 -4.79 -7.97
CA LEU A 163 10.36 -4.38 -9.33
C LEU A 163 10.76 -2.90 -9.41
N GLN A 164 10.02 -2.01 -8.74
CA GLN A 164 10.35 -0.58 -8.64
C GLN A 164 11.77 -0.38 -8.09
N HIS A 165 12.14 -1.09 -7.02
CA HIS A 165 13.51 -1.01 -6.51
C HIS A 165 14.51 -1.59 -7.51
N LYS A 166 14.25 -2.79 -8.04
CA LYS A 166 15.23 -3.51 -8.87
C LYS A 166 15.52 -2.79 -10.19
N ILE A 167 14.49 -2.18 -10.80
CA ILE A 167 14.55 -1.57 -12.13
C ILE A 167 14.87 -0.07 -12.01
N LEU A 168 14.17 0.66 -11.14
CA LEU A 168 14.29 2.12 -11.07
C LEU A 168 15.31 2.59 -10.02
N ASN A 169 15.88 1.69 -9.21
CA ASN A 169 16.69 2.04 -8.04
C ASN A 169 15.99 3.08 -7.13
N CYS A 170 14.69 2.92 -6.97
CA CYS A 170 13.83 3.90 -6.32
C CYS A 170 14.08 3.97 -4.81
N ASP A 171 14.37 5.17 -4.30
CA ASP A 171 14.36 5.46 -2.86
C ASP A 171 12.91 5.57 -2.35
N PHE A 172 12.43 4.53 -1.67
CA PHE A 172 11.08 4.44 -1.11
C PHE A 172 10.70 5.59 -0.18
N GLN A 173 11.65 6.22 0.53
CA GLN A 173 11.30 7.32 1.43
C GLN A 173 11.02 8.59 0.62
N LYS A 174 11.84 8.87 -0.40
CA LYS A 174 11.70 10.05 -1.25
C LYS A 174 10.54 9.96 -2.25
N HIS A 175 10.21 8.75 -2.67
CA HIS A 175 9.22 8.47 -3.72
C HIS A 175 8.03 7.66 -3.21
N LYS A 176 7.77 7.66 -1.90
CA LYS A 176 6.71 6.87 -1.27
C LYS A 176 5.36 7.00 -1.98
N MET A 177 4.97 8.21 -2.36
CA MET A 177 3.70 8.47 -3.04
C MET A 177 3.66 7.76 -4.41
N PHE A 178 4.75 7.81 -5.15
CA PHE A 178 4.90 7.09 -6.41
C PHE A 178 4.88 5.57 -6.20
N THR A 179 5.71 5.06 -5.29
CA THR A 179 5.87 3.61 -5.13
C THR A 179 4.57 2.95 -4.69
N GLU A 180 3.87 3.54 -3.72
CA GLU A 180 2.61 3.03 -3.18
C GLU A 180 1.47 3.19 -4.21
N GLY A 181 1.35 4.36 -4.85
CA GLY A 181 0.31 4.60 -5.86
C GLY A 181 0.42 3.67 -7.07
N HIS A 182 1.64 3.43 -7.55
CA HIS A 182 1.88 2.48 -8.63
C HIS A 182 1.57 1.04 -8.20
N ALA A 183 1.97 0.61 -7.00
CA ALA A 183 1.69 -0.75 -6.51
C ALA A 183 0.17 -1.01 -6.39
N ILE A 184 -0.59 -0.05 -5.87
CA ILE A 184 -2.05 -0.14 -5.77
C ILE A 184 -2.71 -0.19 -7.15
N GLY A 185 -2.21 0.60 -8.10
CA GLY A 185 -2.71 0.56 -9.47
C GLY A 185 -2.48 -0.78 -10.17
N VAL A 186 -1.35 -1.43 -9.89
CA VAL A 186 -1.07 -2.80 -10.34
C VAL A 186 -2.04 -3.80 -9.71
N GLU A 187 -2.27 -3.74 -8.39
CA GLU A 187 -3.26 -4.58 -7.72
C GLU A 187 -4.64 -4.47 -8.38
N LYS A 188 -5.14 -3.24 -8.55
CA LYS A 188 -6.43 -2.96 -9.18
C LYS A 188 -6.51 -3.53 -10.59
N THR A 189 -5.42 -3.42 -11.35
CA THR A 189 -5.40 -3.94 -12.72
C THR A 189 -5.41 -5.47 -12.74
N LEU A 190 -4.70 -6.13 -11.84
CA LEU A 190 -4.74 -7.59 -11.70
C LEU A 190 -6.14 -8.11 -11.34
N VAL A 191 -6.86 -7.43 -10.43
CA VAL A 191 -8.25 -7.80 -10.10
C VAL A 191 -9.13 -7.82 -11.35
N ASN A 192 -8.88 -6.92 -12.31
CA ASN A 192 -9.63 -6.86 -13.56
C ASN A 192 -9.26 -7.95 -14.57
N LEU A 193 -8.08 -8.57 -14.45
CA LEU A 193 -7.65 -9.69 -15.29
C LEU A 193 -8.25 -11.04 -14.84
N CYS A 194 -8.89 -11.08 -13.67
CA CYS A 194 -9.56 -12.27 -13.19
C CYS A 194 -10.78 -12.60 -14.09
N SER A 195 -10.74 -13.75 -14.77
CA SER A 195 -11.76 -14.19 -15.72
C SER A 195 -13.05 -14.67 -15.06
N GLU A 196 -12.95 -15.22 -13.85
CA GLU A 196 -14.07 -15.81 -13.12
C GLU A 196 -14.85 -14.72 -12.35
N PRO A 197 -16.12 -14.45 -12.68
CA PRO A 197 -16.89 -13.36 -12.06
C PRO A 197 -16.98 -13.46 -10.53
N GLU A 198 -17.18 -14.67 -9.99
CA GLU A 198 -17.25 -14.88 -8.55
C GLU A 198 -15.93 -14.58 -7.85
N GLN A 199 -14.80 -14.97 -8.48
CA GLN A 199 -13.48 -14.67 -7.94
C GLN A 199 -13.21 -13.17 -7.99
N LYS A 200 -13.60 -12.52 -9.10
CA LYS A 200 -13.46 -11.07 -9.30
C LYS A 200 -14.16 -10.29 -8.20
N ASP A 201 -15.38 -10.64 -7.81
CA ASP A 201 -16.09 -9.98 -6.71
C ASP A 201 -15.37 -10.16 -5.36
N ASN A 202 -14.79 -11.34 -5.10
CA ASN A 202 -13.99 -11.59 -3.88
C ASN A 202 -12.71 -10.76 -3.82
N PHE A 203 -12.01 -10.66 -4.95
CA PHE A 203 -10.85 -9.79 -5.11
C PHE A 203 -11.23 -8.32 -4.92
N LEU A 204 -12.23 -7.86 -5.65
CA LEU A 204 -12.65 -6.46 -5.67
C LEU A 204 -13.15 -6.00 -4.31
N TYR A 205 -13.86 -6.85 -3.57
CA TYR A 205 -14.24 -6.53 -2.19
C TYR A 205 -13.02 -6.39 -1.28
N SER A 206 -12.04 -7.29 -1.39
CA SER A 206 -10.82 -7.24 -0.57
C SER A 206 -9.99 -5.99 -0.85
N GLU A 207 -9.90 -5.62 -2.13
CA GLU A 207 -9.18 -4.46 -2.64
C GLU A 207 -9.86 -3.15 -2.22
N LEU A 208 -11.15 -2.96 -2.55
CA LEU A 208 -11.93 -1.76 -2.21
C LEU A 208 -12.00 -1.54 -0.71
N LYS A 209 -12.19 -2.59 0.10
CA LYS A 209 -12.25 -2.49 1.56
C LYS A 209 -11.00 -1.83 2.15
N GLN A 210 -9.82 -2.08 1.58
CA GLN A 210 -8.59 -1.50 2.07
C GLN A 210 -8.41 -0.06 1.60
N ARG A 211 -8.62 0.20 0.31
CA ARG A 211 -8.25 1.49 -0.30
C ARG A 211 -9.32 2.57 -0.24
N PHE A 212 -10.60 2.20 -0.16
CA PHE A 212 -11.70 3.15 -0.38
C PHE A 212 -11.71 4.24 0.69
N SER A 213 -11.37 3.88 1.93
CA SER A 213 -11.17 4.87 2.98
C SER A 213 -10.06 5.86 2.61
N GLY A 214 -8.89 5.39 2.17
CA GLY A 214 -7.76 6.22 1.75
C GLY A 214 -8.11 7.23 0.64
N LEU A 215 -8.90 6.83 -0.37
CA LEU A 215 -9.36 7.76 -1.42
C LEU A 215 -10.18 8.92 -0.84
N LYS A 216 -11.13 8.64 0.05
CA LYS A 216 -11.93 9.68 0.70
C LYS A 216 -11.08 10.61 1.57
N GLN A 217 -10.07 10.05 2.23
CA GLN A 217 -9.10 10.83 3.01
C GLN A 217 -8.31 11.78 2.10
N ALA A 218 -7.80 11.28 0.99
CA ALA A 218 -7.07 12.08 0.00
C ALA A 218 -7.95 13.19 -0.58
N TYR A 219 -9.20 12.88 -0.95
CA TYR A 219 -10.17 13.86 -1.43
C TYR A 219 -10.46 14.97 -0.42
N TYR A 220 -10.76 14.61 0.83
CA TYR A 220 -10.99 15.60 1.89
C TYR A 220 -9.77 16.50 2.08
N SER A 221 -8.57 15.92 2.17
CA SER A 221 -7.32 16.68 2.33
C SER A 221 -7.01 17.59 1.14
N LEU A 222 -7.37 17.15 -0.07
CA LEU A 222 -7.20 17.93 -1.29
C LEU A 222 -8.15 19.14 -1.30
N CYS A 223 -9.43 18.93 -1.01
CA CYS A 223 -10.43 20.00 -0.92
C CYS A 223 -10.08 21.04 0.15
N ASP A 224 -9.70 20.61 1.35
CA ASP A 224 -9.24 21.50 2.43
C ASP A 224 -8.06 22.36 1.98
N ARG A 225 -7.05 21.74 1.36
CA ARG A 225 -5.84 22.44 0.89
C ARG A 225 -6.11 23.44 -0.24
N LEU A 226 -7.08 23.14 -1.10
CA LEU A 226 -7.45 24.00 -2.23
C LEU A 226 -8.55 25.00 -1.89
N ASN A 227 -9.02 25.02 -0.64
CA ASN A 227 -10.15 25.81 -0.19
C ASN A 227 -11.41 25.59 -1.06
N VAL A 228 -11.68 24.33 -1.40
CA VAL A 228 -12.86 23.89 -2.16
C VAL A 228 -13.80 23.17 -1.20
N LYS A 229 -15.10 23.42 -1.34
CA LYS A 229 -16.12 22.78 -0.51
C LYS A 229 -16.28 21.32 -0.93
N CYS A 230 -16.13 20.38 0.00
CA CYS A 230 -16.38 18.96 -0.24
C CYS A 230 -17.87 18.68 -0.50
N HIS A 231 -18.16 17.72 -1.37
CA HIS A 231 -19.48 17.09 -1.46
C HIS A 231 -19.69 16.13 -0.28
N GLU A 232 -20.59 16.50 0.65
CA GLU A 232 -20.86 15.74 1.87
C GLU A 232 -21.32 14.30 1.60
N SER A 233 -22.08 14.09 0.51
CA SER A 233 -22.52 12.76 0.07
C SER A 233 -21.37 11.79 -0.18
N LEU A 234 -20.22 12.29 -0.66
CA LEU A 234 -19.03 11.47 -0.92
C LEU A 234 -18.29 11.11 0.37
N LEU A 235 -18.51 11.84 1.46
CA LEU A 235 -17.87 11.60 2.76
C LEU A 235 -18.70 10.70 3.68
N ASN A 236 -20.00 10.53 3.41
CA ASN A 236 -20.90 9.67 4.18
C ASN A 236 -20.63 8.19 3.88
N ILE A 237 -19.86 7.52 4.74
CA ILE A 237 -19.92 6.06 4.92
C ILE A 237 -20.31 5.82 6.37
N ASP A 238 -21.18 4.84 6.57
CA ASP A 238 -21.52 4.24 7.86
C ASP A 238 -20.35 4.27 8.85
N LYS A 239 -20.59 4.90 9.99
CA LYS A 239 -19.62 5.14 11.07
C LYS A 239 -18.83 3.86 11.42
N PRO A 240 -17.50 3.92 11.32
CA PRO A 240 -16.69 3.72 12.52
C PRO A 240 -15.62 4.81 12.67
N PHE A 241 -15.91 6.02 12.18
CA PHE A 241 -14.97 7.13 12.19
C PHE A 241 -15.50 8.29 13.03
N GLY A 242 -15.55 8.08 14.35
CA GLY A 242 -15.90 9.13 15.31
C GLY A 242 -14.89 10.30 15.34
N ASN A 243 -14.95 11.12 16.40
CA ASN A 243 -14.11 12.31 16.65
C ASN A 243 -12.57 12.14 16.45
N LYS A 244 -12.07 10.90 16.29
CA LYS A 244 -10.70 10.61 15.84
C LYS A 244 -10.42 11.14 14.44
N LEU A 245 -11.39 11.12 13.51
CA LEU A 245 -11.15 11.57 12.14
C LEU A 245 -10.81 13.07 12.12
N LYS A 246 -11.62 13.93 12.73
CA LYS A 246 -11.30 15.36 12.87
C LYS A 246 -9.94 15.64 13.53
N ARG A 247 -9.43 14.76 14.41
CA ARG A 247 -8.07 14.88 14.98
C ARG A 247 -6.96 14.39 14.06
N PHE A 248 -7.19 13.35 13.26
CA PHE A 248 -6.26 12.86 12.26
C PHE A 248 -6.17 13.82 11.06
N PHE A 249 -7.32 14.35 10.62
CA PHE A 249 -7.43 15.30 9.52
C PHE A 249 -6.88 16.70 9.85
N LYS A 250 -6.96 17.13 11.12
CA LYS A 250 -6.42 18.43 11.58
C LYS A 250 -4.90 18.59 11.44
N ARG A 251 -4.14 17.53 11.14
CA ARG A 251 -2.68 17.61 11.00
C ARG A 251 -2.20 17.79 9.56
N GLY A 252 -3.08 17.83 8.56
CA GLY A 252 -2.69 18.09 7.16
C GLY A 252 -1.67 17.08 6.60
N SER A 253 -1.43 15.97 7.29
CA SER A 253 -0.48 14.96 6.87
C SER A 253 -1.14 14.08 5.84
N PHE A 254 -0.92 14.40 4.55
CA PHE A 254 -1.10 13.44 3.48
C PHE A 254 -0.35 12.16 3.85
N LEU A 255 -1.09 11.09 4.13
CA LEU A 255 -0.49 9.77 4.12
C LEU A 255 -0.08 9.54 2.66
N TYR A 256 1.22 9.52 2.38
CA TYR A 256 1.74 9.40 1.01
C TYR A 256 1.13 8.23 0.23
N HIS A 257 0.74 7.17 0.93
CA HIS A 257 -0.01 6.04 0.39
C HIS A 257 -1.35 6.48 -0.23
N ASP A 258 -2.19 7.18 0.53
CA ASP A 258 -3.53 7.63 0.09
C ASP A 258 -3.42 8.69 -1.01
N ALA A 259 -2.43 9.59 -0.89
CA ALA A 259 -2.10 10.56 -1.93
C ALA A 259 -1.70 9.88 -3.24
N GLY A 260 -0.84 8.86 -3.13
CA GLY A 260 -0.33 8.08 -4.25
C GLY A 260 -1.46 7.35 -4.95
N ASN A 261 -2.31 6.67 -4.17
CA ASN A 261 -3.50 6.02 -4.67
C ASN A 261 -4.39 6.99 -5.46
N ALA A 262 -4.77 8.12 -4.86
CA ALA A 262 -5.61 9.11 -5.53
C ALA A 262 -4.98 9.62 -6.84
N LEU A 263 -3.71 10.02 -6.80
CA LEU A 263 -2.99 10.52 -7.97
C LEU A 263 -2.97 9.49 -9.11
N PHE A 264 -2.63 8.24 -8.80
CA PHE A 264 -2.55 7.20 -9.83
C PHE A 264 -3.91 6.83 -10.40
N GLN A 265 -4.98 6.89 -9.62
CA GLN A 265 -6.33 6.67 -10.15
C GLN A 265 -6.80 7.81 -11.05
N ILE A 266 -6.49 9.05 -10.70
CA ILE A 266 -6.74 10.20 -11.60
C ILE A 266 -5.99 10.01 -12.92
N TYR A 267 -4.71 9.65 -12.86
CA TYR A 267 -3.90 9.42 -14.06
C TYR A 267 -4.39 8.23 -14.89
N GLU A 268 -4.82 7.14 -14.24
CA GLU A 268 -5.43 6.00 -14.93
C GLU A 268 -6.72 6.41 -15.65
N GLU A 269 -7.54 7.28 -15.03
CA GLU A 269 -8.79 7.77 -15.63
C GLU A 269 -8.52 8.66 -16.87
N ILE A 270 -7.45 9.48 -16.84
CA ILE A 270 -7.10 10.39 -17.93
C ILE A 270 -6.37 9.65 -19.08
N HIS A 271 -5.45 8.73 -18.75
CA HIS A 271 -4.50 8.16 -19.70
C HIS A 271 -4.69 6.66 -19.95
N GLY A 272 -5.60 6.01 -19.24
CA GLY A 272 -5.80 4.56 -19.30
C GLY A 272 -4.79 3.77 -18.48
N LYS A 273 -4.92 2.44 -18.51
CA LYS A 273 -4.14 1.51 -17.68
C LYS A 273 -2.69 1.33 -18.14
N ASP A 274 -2.37 1.73 -19.36
CA ASP A 274 -1.01 1.61 -19.91
C ASP A 274 0.03 2.44 -19.15
N ILE A 275 -0.40 3.37 -18.30
CA ILE A 275 0.50 4.15 -17.43
C ILE A 275 1.39 3.25 -16.57
N TYR A 276 0.90 2.09 -16.12
CA TYR A 276 1.64 1.21 -15.21
C TYR A 276 2.82 0.55 -15.94
N LYS A 277 2.58 0.06 -17.16
CA LYS A 277 3.61 -0.46 -18.06
C LYS A 277 4.64 0.62 -18.40
N GLN A 278 4.19 1.80 -18.81
CA GLN A 278 5.06 2.90 -19.24
C GLN A 278 6.01 3.42 -18.13
N ILE A 279 5.70 3.20 -16.86
CA ILE A 279 6.52 3.66 -15.73
C ILE A 279 7.82 2.87 -15.59
N LEU A 280 7.80 1.56 -15.85
CA LEU A 280 8.97 0.69 -15.67
C LEU A 280 9.79 0.45 -16.93
N GLN A 281 9.23 0.77 -18.11
CA GLN A 281 9.89 0.55 -19.40
C GLN A 281 10.70 1.74 -19.93
N ALA A 282 10.48 2.93 -19.38
CA ALA A 282 11.23 4.13 -19.75
C ALA A 282 12.57 4.22 -19.02
#